data_AF-A0A6N0IPS7-F1
#
_entry.id   AF-A0A6N0IPS7-F1
#
_cell.length_a   1.000
_cell.length_b   1.000
_cell.length_c   1.000
_cell.angle_alpha   90.00
_cell.angle_beta   90.00
_cell.angle_gamma   90.00
#
_symmetry.space_group_name_H-M   'P 1'
#
loop_
_entity.id
_entity.type
_entity.pdbx_description
1 polymer ?
#
loop_
_entity_poly.entity_id
_entity_poly.type
_entity_poly.pdbx_seq_one_letter_code
_entity_poly.pdbx_strand_id
1 'polypeptide(L)'
;MKCTNTSELSPYTFRPFLDGWVINNNVLFESLESIPNSGTRSRPELRLALKKNNIIGIALSPSTKDLDSEINRFASFVWNLPDNDIVARGNAMILTTKYPKDYRKGDVELDSNINDFVSGYLNEDNLIYYIYAIISSNYYLNRYSGILYGSFNDTNPLRIPITDNEEKKAKN
;
A
#
# COMPACT_ATOMS: atom_id res chain seq x y z
N MET A 1 32.25 5.71 -15.02
CA MET A 1 30.96 5.22 -14.50
C MET A 1 30.62 3.95 -15.29
N LYS A 2 30.77 2.76 -14.69
CA LYS A 2 30.28 1.52 -15.31
C LYS A 2 28.76 1.55 -15.23
N CYS A 3 28.12 1.34 -16.38
CA CYS A 3 26.67 1.30 -16.53
C CYS A 3 26.08 0.31 -15.52
N THR A 4 25.05 0.74 -14.81
CA THR A 4 24.29 -0.04 -13.83
C THR A 4 23.81 -1.33 -14.49
N ASN A 5 24.02 -2.47 -13.82
CA ASN A 5 23.49 -3.75 -14.28
C ASN A 5 21.96 -3.63 -14.34
N THR A 6 21.33 -3.81 -15.50
CA THR A 6 19.88 -3.61 -15.68
C THR A 6 19.03 -4.53 -14.81
N SER A 7 19.62 -5.61 -14.30
CA SER A 7 19.04 -6.52 -13.31
C SER A 7 18.67 -5.86 -11.98
N GLU A 8 19.20 -4.67 -11.70
CA GLU A 8 18.95 -3.93 -10.45
C GLU A 8 17.89 -2.84 -10.59
N LEU A 9 17.31 -2.67 -11.79
CA LEU A 9 16.19 -1.75 -12.01
C LEU A 9 14.88 -2.46 -11.66
N SER A 10 14.04 -1.79 -10.88
CA SER A 10 12.67 -2.25 -10.60
C SER A 10 11.66 -1.18 -11.02
N PRO A 11 10.49 -1.59 -11.55
CA PRO A 11 9.37 -0.69 -11.74
C PRO A 11 9.03 0.02 -10.43
N TYR A 12 8.72 1.31 -10.52
CA TYR A 12 8.48 2.17 -9.37
C TYR A 12 7.31 3.10 -9.63
N THR A 13 6.45 3.31 -8.64
CA THR A 13 5.37 4.29 -8.71
C THR A 13 5.72 5.48 -7.82
N PHE A 14 6.13 6.59 -8.45
CA PHE A 14 6.57 7.79 -7.74
C PHE A 14 5.38 8.53 -7.14
N ARG A 15 4.32 8.73 -7.92
CA ARG A 15 3.05 9.32 -7.50
C ARG A 15 1.90 8.57 -8.19
N PRO A 16 0.64 8.78 -7.79
CA PRO A 16 -0.48 8.11 -8.44
C PRO A 16 -0.44 8.43 -9.94
N PHE A 17 -0.47 7.39 -10.77
CA PHE A 17 -0.39 7.48 -12.23
C PHE A 17 0.94 8.02 -12.79
N LEU A 18 1.99 8.09 -11.97
CA LEU A 18 3.33 8.49 -12.38
C LEU A 18 4.33 7.38 -12.07
N ASP A 19 4.52 6.51 -13.05
CA ASP A 19 5.44 5.40 -12.99
C ASP A 19 6.84 5.76 -13.52
N GLY A 20 7.83 5.02 -13.07
CA GLY A 20 9.21 5.16 -13.45
C GLY A 20 10.02 3.93 -13.06
N TRP A 21 11.31 4.13 -12.88
CA TRP A 21 12.27 3.08 -12.53
C TRP A 21 13.13 3.53 -11.37
N VAL A 22 13.44 2.62 -10.47
CA VAL A 22 14.35 2.86 -9.35
C VAL A 22 15.48 1.84 -9.35
N ILE A 23 16.65 2.27 -8.89
CA ILE A 23 17.78 1.37 -8.60
C ILE A 23 17.46 0.66 -7.29
N ASN A 24 17.04 -0.59 -7.37
CA ASN A 24 16.58 -1.40 -6.26
C ASN A 24 17.69 -2.27 -5.66
N ASN A 25 18.76 -1.62 -5.19
CA ASN A 25 19.99 -2.29 -4.72
C ASN A 25 20.15 -2.20 -3.19
N ASN A 26 20.31 -3.33 -2.50
CA ASN A 26 20.46 -3.37 -1.03
C ASN A 26 21.68 -2.60 -0.53
N VAL A 27 22.84 -2.77 -1.19
CA VAL A 27 24.09 -2.08 -0.82
C VAL A 27 23.93 -0.56 -0.92
N LEU A 28 23.20 -0.09 -1.94
CA LEU A 28 22.87 1.33 -2.10
C LEU A 28 22.00 1.82 -0.94
N PHE A 29 20.92 1.11 -0.60
CA PHE A 29 20.03 1.50 0.50
C PHE A 29 20.75 1.49 1.85
N GLU A 30 21.54 0.45 2.15
CA GLU A 30 22.36 0.38 3.38
C GLU A 30 23.36 1.54 3.46
N SER A 31 23.99 1.87 2.33
CA SER A 31 24.92 3.02 2.25
C SER A 31 24.21 4.35 2.51
N LEU A 32 23.01 4.54 1.95
CA LEU A 32 22.20 5.75 2.15
C LEU A 32 21.63 5.84 3.58
N GLU A 33 21.27 4.73 4.21
CA GLU A 33 20.83 4.69 5.61
C GLU A 33 21.92 5.13 6.58
N SER A 34 23.19 4.83 6.27
CA SER A 34 24.33 5.25 7.10
C SER A 34 24.55 6.77 7.14
N ILE A 35 23.95 7.51 6.20
CA ILE A 35 24.08 8.96 6.10
C ILE A 35 22.98 9.63 6.94
N PRO A 36 23.32 10.46 7.94
CA PRO A 36 22.32 11.16 8.74
C PRO A 36 21.49 12.12 7.87
N ASN A 37 20.17 12.16 8.11
CA ASN A 37 19.20 12.97 7.35
C ASN A 37 19.16 12.67 5.83
N SER A 38 19.57 11.48 5.40
CA SER A 38 19.51 11.10 3.98
C SER A 38 18.10 11.03 3.41
N GLY A 39 17.06 11.08 4.25
CA GLY A 39 15.66 10.92 3.86
C GLY A 39 15.35 9.53 3.29
N THR A 40 16.32 8.62 3.27
CA THR A 40 16.17 7.29 2.71
C THR A 40 15.52 6.39 3.75
N ARG A 41 14.23 6.13 3.56
CA ARG A 41 13.49 5.14 4.35
C ARG A 41 13.35 3.88 3.51
N SER A 42 14.27 2.93 3.71
CA SER A 42 14.17 1.62 3.10
C SER A 42 12.99 0.86 3.70
N ARG A 43 12.24 0.19 2.83
CA ARG A 43 11.13 -0.70 3.19
C ARG A 43 11.42 -2.10 2.64
N PRO A 44 12.39 -2.83 3.22
CA PRO A 44 12.82 -4.13 2.72
C PRO A 44 11.65 -5.11 2.60
N GLU A 45 10.67 -5.01 3.50
CA GLU A 45 9.44 -5.80 3.49
C GLU A 45 8.62 -5.60 2.20
N LEU A 46 8.44 -4.34 1.77
CA LEU A 46 7.66 -4.03 0.56
C LEU A 46 8.45 -4.34 -0.70
N ARG A 47 9.76 -4.11 -0.67
CA ARG A 47 10.66 -4.47 -1.77
C ARG A 47 10.61 -5.95 -2.06
N LEU A 48 10.53 -6.82 -1.04
CA LEU A 48 10.35 -8.26 -1.20
C LEU A 48 8.93 -8.62 -1.62
N ALA A 49 7.90 -8.03 -1.01
CA ALA A 49 6.50 -8.31 -1.32
C ALA A 49 6.17 -7.98 -2.79
N LEU A 50 6.60 -6.82 -3.28
CA LEU A 50 6.29 -6.30 -4.61
C LEU A 50 7.33 -6.66 -5.67
N LYS A 51 8.39 -7.42 -5.32
CA LYS A 51 9.35 -7.98 -6.29
C LYS A 51 8.68 -8.93 -7.28
N LYS A 52 7.62 -9.61 -6.84
CA LYS A 52 6.82 -10.50 -7.69
C LYS A 52 5.67 -9.69 -8.30
N ASN A 53 5.64 -9.57 -9.63
CA ASN A 53 4.68 -8.76 -10.43
C ASN A 53 3.18 -9.12 -10.28
N ASN A 54 2.79 -9.94 -9.29
CA ASN A 54 1.43 -10.45 -9.12
C ASN A 54 0.78 -10.00 -7.80
N ILE A 55 1.40 -9.12 -7.02
CA ILE A 55 0.80 -8.62 -5.78
C ILE A 55 0.31 -7.20 -6.01
N ILE A 56 -0.97 -7.02 -5.73
CA ILE A 56 -1.63 -5.72 -5.77
C ILE A 56 -1.79 -5.25 -4.34
N GLY A 57 -1.40 -3.99 -4.10
CA GLY A 57 -1.61 -3.32 -2.84
C GLY A 57 -2.40 -2.03 -2.98
N ILE A 58 -2.66 -1.40 -1.84
CA ILE A 58 -3.21 -0.05 -1.76
C ILE A 58 -2.29 0.77 -0.87
N ALA A 59 -1.89 1.94 -1.35
CA ALA A 59 -1.33 2.99 -0.54
C ALA A 59 -2.44 3.85 0.06
N LEU A 60 -2.35 4.12 1.36
CA LEU A 60 -3.27 4.94 2.13
C LEU A 60 -2.52 6.06 2.83
N SER A 61 -3.08 7.27 2.80
CA SER A 61 -2.61 8.32 3.69
C SER A 61 -3.03 7.99 5.12
N PRO A 62 -2.09 7.95 6.07
CA PRO A 62 -2.39 7.70 7.48
C PRO A 62 -3.11 8.88 8.13
N SER A 63 -3.10 10.07 7.52
CA SER A 63 -3.77 11.26 8.02
C SER A 63 -4.44 11.96 6.85
N THR A 64 -5.75 11.79 6.73
CA THR A 64 -6.51 12.41 5.63
C THR A 64 -6.61 13.93 5.79
N LYS A 65 -6.51 14.41 7.03
CA LYS A 65 -6.48 15.84 7.38
C LYS A 65 -5.30 16.59 6.77
N ASP A 66 -4.19 15.90 6.55
CA ASP A 66 -2.97 16.50 5.99
C ASP A 66 -3.01 16.60 4.46
N LEU A 67 -4.08 16.10 3.81
CA LEU A 67 -4.23 16.13 2.36
C LEU A 67 -4.97 17.37 1.86
N ASP A 68 -6.14 17.68 2.42
CA ASP A 68 -6.93 18.88 2.08
C ASP A 68 -8.11 19.08 3.07
N SER A 69 -8.87 20.19 2.92
CA SER A 69 -10.10 20.47 3.67
C SER A 69 -11.27 19.53 3.33
N GLU A 70 -11.18 18.81 2.20
CA GLU A 70 -12.14 17.79 1.78
C GLU A 70 -11.38 16.47 1.56
N ILE A 71 -11.96 15.34 2.00
CA ILE A 71 -11.36 14.01 1.80
C ILE A 71 -11.51 13.59 0.34
N ASN A 72 -10.68 14.15 -0.53
CA ASN A 72 -10.63 13.82 -1.94
C ASN A 72 -9.60 12.71 -2.16
N ARG A 73 -10.05 11.45 -1.97
CA ARG A 73 -9.34 10.20 -2.34
C ARG A 73 -7.91 10.10 -1.76
N PHE A 74 -7.83 9.65 -0.52
CA PHE A 74 -6.57 9.44 0.22
C PHE A 74 -5.87 8.10 -0.07
N ALA A 75 -6.23 7.44 -1.17
CA ALA A 75 -5.82 6.08 -1.48
C ALA A 75 -5.43 5.93 -2.96
N SER A 76 -4.48 5.03 -3.23
CA SER A 76 -4.07 4.69 -4.60
C SER A 76 -3.65 3.23 -4.69
N PHE A 77 -3.96 2.57 -5.80
CA PHE A 77 -3.45 1.22 -6.06
C PHE A 77 -1.94 1.23 -6.26
N VAL A 78 -1.32 0.11 -5.87
CA VAL A 78 0.12 -0.11 -5.95
C VAL A 78 0.35 -1.43 -6.68
N TRP A 79 0.90 -1.34 -7.89
CA TRP A 79 1.32 -2.49 -8.70
C TRP A 79 2.84 -2.65 -8.73
N ASN A 80 3.56 -1.53 -8.57
CA ASN A 80 5.01 -1.45 -8.54
C ASN A 80 5.48 -1.05 -7.14
N LEU A 81 6.79 -1.02 -6.90
CA LEU A 81 7.33 -0.51 -5.64
C LEU A 81 6.91 0.96 -5.46
N PRO A 82 6.18 1.35 -4.38
CA PRO A 82 5.70 2.71 -4.24
C PRO A 82 6.73 3.61 -3.55
N ASP A 83 6.68 4.89 -3.88
CA ASP A 83 7.34 5.94 -3.10
C ASP A 83 6.70 6.13 -1.72
N ASN A 84 7.52 6.50 -0.74
CA ASN A 84 7.05 6.76 0.61
C ASN A 84 6.02 7.91 0.65
N ASP A 85 6.08 8.79 -0.35
CA ASP A 85 5.22 9.96 -0.50
C ASP A 85 4.10 9.77 -1.54
N ILE A 86 3.83 8.54 -1.99
CA ILE A 86 2.87 8.28 -3.08
C ILE A 86 1.49 8.89 -2.83
N VAL A 87 0.96 8.80 -1.61
CA VAL A 87 -0.37 9.34 -1.27
C VAL A 87 -0.36 10.32 -0.09
N ALA A 88 0.76 10.46 0.62
CA ALA A 88 0.92 11.39 1.74
C ALA A 88 2.41 11.62 2.01
N ARG A 89 2.83 12.82 2.44
CA ARG A 89 4.24 13.09 2.74
C ARG A 89 4.78 12.16 3.83
N GLY A 90 5.77 11.35 3.48
CA GLY A 90 6.68 10.60 4.32
C GLY A 90 6.14 9.32 4.95
N ASN A 91 4.86 9.00 4.75
CA ASN A 91 4.21 8.00 5.58
C ASN A 91 3.06 7.23 4.93
N ALA A 92 3.09 7.02 3.61
CA ALA A 92 2.08 6.16 2.98
C ALA A 92 2.04 4.76 3.64
N MET A 93 0.88 4.41 4.17
CA MET A 93 0.61 3.07 4.69
C MET A 93 0.28 2.16 3.51
N ILE A 94 1.02 1.07 3.35
CA ILE A 94 0.84 0.16 2.23
C ILE A 94 0.20 -1.12 2.74
N LEU A 95 -0.96 -1.47 2.19
CA LEU A 95 -1.67 -2.71 2.46
C LEU A 95 -1.48 -3.65 1.27
N THR A 96 -1.07 -4.89 1.52
CA THR A 96 -0.92 -5.94 0.51
C THR A 96 -1.62 -7.21 0.98
N THR A 97 -2.11 -8.02 0.03
CA THR A 97 -2.73 -9.33 0.32
C THR A 97 -1.72 -10.36 0.81
N LYS A 98 -0.45 -10.20 0.44
CA LYS A 98 0.65 -11.08 0.84
C LYS A 98 1.79 -10.29 1.47
N TYR A 99 2.49 -10.92 2.41
CA TYR A 99 3.56 -10.27 3.17
C TYR A 99 4.69 -11.25 3.54
N PRO A 100 5.97 -10.82 3.49
CA PRO A 100 7.10 -11.63 3.93
C PRO A 100 7.22 -11.58 5.47
N LYS A 101 6.79 -12.64 6.17
CA LYS A 101 6.81 -12.71 7.64
C LYS A 101 8.20 -12.53 8.26
N ASP A 102 9.27 -12.88 7.53
CA ASP A 102 10.64 -12.77 8.01
C ASP A 102 11.56 -12.06 6.99
N TYR A 103 11.17 -10.85 6.58
CA TYR A 103 11.88 -10.02 5.59
C TYR A 103 13.39 -9.81 5.89
N ARG A 104 13.83 -10.08 7.12
CA ARG A 104 15.24 -9.97 7.55
C ARG A 104 16.10 -11.15 7.11
N LYS A 105 15.51 -12.29 6.73
CA LYS A 105 16.23 -13.49 6.27
C LYS A 105 16.52 -13.52 4.76
N GLY A 106 16.20 -12.47 4.02
CA GLY A 106 16.45 -12.37 2.58
C GLY A 106 15.24 -12.78 1.73
N ASP A 107 15.44 -13.62 0.71
CA ASP A 107 14.34 -14.13 -0.13
C ASP A 107 13.47 -15.08 0.72
N VAL A 108 12.35 -14.55 1.19
CA VAL A 108 11.35 -15.28 1.98
C VAL A 108 10.08 -15.46 1.16
N GLU A 109 9.41 -16.59 1.37
CA GLU A 109 8.11 -16.85 0.77
C GLU A 109 7.06 -15.84 1.28
N LEU A 110 6.12 -15.50 0.40
CA LEU A 110 5.09 -14.52 0.72
C LEU A 110 3.85 -15.27 1.23
N ASP A 111 3.54 -15.06 2.50
CA ASP A 111 2.36 -15.61 3.14
C ASP A 111 1.15 -14.70 2.95
N SER A 112 -0.05 -15.25 3.07
CA SER A 112 -1.27 -14.45 3.16
C SER A 112 -1.17 -13.50 4.35
N ASN A 113 -1.49 -12.23 4.11
CA ASN A 113 -1.56 -11.15 5.08
C ASN A 113 -3.01 -10.87 5.51
N ILE A 114 -3.90 -11.81 5.25
CA ILE A 114 -5.32 -11.72 5.58
C ILE A 114 -5.58 -12.58 6.81
N ASN A 115 -6.37 -12.04 7.73
CA ASN A 115 -6.83 -12.79 8.89
C ASN A 115 -7.84 -13.87 8.46
N ASP A 116 -7.72 -15.09 9.01
CA ASP A 116 -8.58 -16.23 8.69
C ASP A 116 -10.08 -15.97 8.91
N PHE A 117 -10.44 -15.06 9.82
CA PHE A 117 -11.83 -14.65 10.00
C PHE A 117 -12.38 -13.94 8.75
N VAL A 118 -11.56 -13.11 8.10
CA VAL A 118 -11.97 -12.31 6.94
C VAL A 118 -11.98 -13.14 5.66
N SER A 119 -11.09 -14.13 5.54
CA SER A 119 -11.03 -15.01 4.37
C SER A 119 -12.32 -15.83 4.16
N GLY A 120 -13.13 -16.02 5.21
CA GLY A 120 -14.46 -16.62 5.12
C GLY A 120 -15.52 -15.74 4.44
N TYR A 121 -15.30 -14.43 4.34
CA TYR A 121 -16.26 -13.48 3.76
C TYR A 121 -15.88 -13.02 2.35
N LEU A 122 -14.59 -12.88 2.08
CA LEU A 122 -14.07 -12.33 0.83
C LEU A 122 -12.85 -13.13 0.36
N ASN A 123 -12.78 -13.41 -0.94
CA ASN A 123 -11.60 -13.98 -1.58
C ASN A 123 -10.41 -13.00 -1.43
N GLU A 124 -9.23 -13.53 -1.11
CA GLU A 124 -7.98 -12.77 -0.98
C GLU A 124 -7.72 -11.81 -2.14
N ASP A 125 -7.89 -12.26 -3.38
CA ASP A 125 -7.63 -11.45 -4.58
C ASP A 125 -8.63 -10.30 -4.73
N ASN A 126 -9.86 -10.47 -4.20
CA ASN A 126 -10.93 -9.47 -4.29
C ASN A 126 -10.94 -8.49 -3.12
N LEU A 127 -10.27 -8.82 -2.01
CA LEU A 127 -10.32 -8.02 -0.79
C LEU A 127 -9.77 -6.61 -0.99
N ILE A 128 -8.65 -6.48 -1.71
CA ILE A 128 -8.05 -5.19 -2.01
C ILE A 128 -9.01 -4.32 -2.84
N TYR A 129 -9.62 -4.86 -3.89
CA TYR A 129 -10.59 -4.11 -4.69
C TYR A 129 -11.82 -3.71 -3.87
N TYR A 130 -12.31 -4.61 -3.01
CA TYR A 130 -13.41 -4.31 -2.10
C TYR A 130 -13.08 -3.14 -1.16
N ILE A 131 -11.93 -3.20 -0.49
CA ILE A 131 -11.45 -2.12 0.39
C ILE A 131 -11.37 -0.82 -0.40
N TYR A 132 -10.75 -0.83 -1.58
CA TYR A 132 -10.60 0.36 -2.43
C TYR A 132 -11.96 0.96 -2.84
N ALA A 133 -12.93 0.11 -3.19
CA ALA A 133 -14.27 0.54 -3.57
C ALA A 133 -15.00 1.22 -2.40
N ILE A 134 -14.93 0.64 -1.20
CA ILE A 134 -15.56 1.21 -0.01
C ILE A 134 -14.94 2.57 0.35
N ILE A 135 -13.62 2.69 0.40
CA ILE A 135 -12.94 3.95 0.78
C ILE A 135 -13.08 5.03 -0.30
N SER A 136 -13.39 4.65 -1.54
CA SER A 136 -13.69 5.58 -2.64
C SER A 136 -15.16 6.02 -2.67
N SER A 137 -16.03 5.42 -1.85
CA SER A 137 -17.45 5.74 -1.81
C SER A 137 -17.72 7.07 -1.11
N ASN A 138 -18.39 8.00 -1.80
CA ASN A 138 -18.82 9.26 -1.20
C ASN A 138 -19.71 9.05 0.03
N TYR A 139 -20.55 8.00 0.04
CA TYR A 139 -21.37 7.69 1.20
C TYR A 139 -20.51 7.33 2.41
N TYR A 140 -19.51 6.46 2.23
CA TYR A 140 -18.58 6.07 3.29
C TYR A 140 -17.78 7.29 3.79
N LEU A 141 -17.19 8.06 2.87
CA LEU A 141 -16.40 9.25 3.19
C LEU A 141 -17.21 10.28 3.97
N ASN A 142 -18.44 10.57 3.54
CA ASN A 142 -19.31 11.54 4.21
C ASN A 142 -19.80 11.02 5.57
N ARG A 143 -20.28 9.77 5.62
CA ARG A 143 -20.86 9.17 6.82
C ARG A 143 -19.85 9.04 7.95
N TYR A 144 -18.60 8.73 7.62
CA TYR A 144 -17.53 8.45 8.59
C TYR A 144 -16.43 9.52 8.62
N SER A 145 -16.64 10.65 7.95
CA SER A 145 -15.71 11.78 7.88
C SER A 145 -15.06 12.13 9.23
N GLY A 146 -15.84 12.23 10.30
CA GLY A 146 -15.32 12.56 11.65
C GLY A 146 -14.27 11.58 12.18
N ILE A 147 -14.36 10.28 11.85
CA ILE A 147 -13.35 9.28 12.21
C ILE A 147 -12.21 9.28 11.18
N LEU A 148 -12.54 9.44 9.90
CA LEU A 148 -11.57 9.42 8.81
C LEU A 148 -10.60 10.61 8.83
N TYR A 149 -11.03 11.77 9.34
CA TYR A 149 -10.17 12.94 9.58
C TYR A 149 -9.15 12.74 10.72
N GLY A 150 -9.27 11.65 11.48
CA GLY A 150 -8.26 11.24 12.44
C GLY A 150 -7.04 10.59 11.77
N SER A 151 -6.01 10.34 12.56
CA SER A 151 -4.87 9.53 12.11
C SER A 151 -5.15 8.04 12.27
N PHE A 152 -4.83 7.27 11.24
CA PHE A 152 -4.84 5.81 11.26
C PHE A 152 -3.46 5.28 11.69
N ASN A 153 -3.47 4.26 12.52
CA ASN A 153 -2.28 3.54 12.96
C ASN A 153 -2.67 2.15 13.48
N ASP A 154 -1.72 1.39 14.00
CA ASP A 154 -1.94 0.02 14.47
C ASP A 154 -2.98 -0.08 15.61
N THR A 155 -3.11 0.97 16.43
CA THR A 155 -4.10 1.03 17.53
C THR A 155 -5.45 1.60 17.09
N ASN A 156 -5.48 2.34 15.99
CA ASN A 156 -6.68 2.92 15.39
C ASN A 156 -6.67 2.67 13.88
N PRO A 157 -6.89 1.41 13.44
CA PRO A 157 -6.83 1.08 12.03
C PRO A 157 -8.04 1.64 11.28
N LEU A 158 -7.87 1.84 9.98
CA LEU A 158 -8.98 2.11 9.07
C LEU A 158 -9.98 0.93 9.12
N ARG A 159 -11.25 1.24 9.37
CA ARG A 159 -12.30 0.22 9.51
C ARG A 159 -13.16 0.17 8.26
N ILE A 160 -13.22 -1.01 7.65
CA ILE A 160 -14.01 -1.26 6.44
C ILE A 160 -15.24 -2.06 6.85
N PRO A 161 -16.47 -1.54 6.66
CA PRO A 161 -17.68 -2.31 6.91
C PRO A 161 -17.77 -3.48 5.94
N ILE A 162 -18.34 -4.60 6.37
CA ILE A 162 -18.83 -5.64 5.48
C ILE A 162 -20.22 -5.21 5.03
N THR A 163 -20.40 -5.06 3.73
CA THR A 163 -21.64 -4.59 3.12
C THR A 163 -22.34 -5.72 2.40
N ASP A 164 -23.66 -5.83 2.56
CA ASP A 164 -24.47 -6.70 1.73
C ASP A 164 -24.44 -6.16 0.29
N ASN A 165 -23.78 -6.89 -0.61
CA ASN A 165 -23.67 -6.44 -1.99
C ASN A 165 -24.97 -6.79 -2.75
N GLU A 166 -25.73 -5.78 -3.18
CA GLU A 166 -26.95 -5.94 -4.00
C GLU A 166 -26.67 -6.44 -5.43
N GLU A 167 -25.41 -6.61 -5.84
CA GLU A 167 -25.08 -7.16 -7.18
C GLU A 167 -25.62 -8.58 -7.42
N LYS A 168 -26.08 -9.30 -6.38
CA LYS A 168 -26.86 -10.55 -6.52
C LYS A 168 -28.36 -10.35 -6.78
N LYS A 169 -28.92 -9.16 -6.58
CA LYS A 169 -30.36 -8.89 -6.76
C LYS A 169 -30.70 -8.37 -8.16
N ALA A 170 -29.73 -7.95 -8.96
CA ALA A 170 -29.94 -7.49 -10.33
C ALA A 170 -30.07 -8.63 -11.38
N LYS A 171 -30.03 -9.89 -10.93
CA LYS A 171 -30.32 -11.08 -11.75
C LYS A 171 -31.28 -12.01 -11.00
N ASN A 172 -32.55 -11.63 -10.94
CA ASN A 172 -33.69 -12.52 -10.79
C ASN A 172 -34.89 -11.90 -11.49
#